data_AF-A0A2V8JBK9-F1
#
_entry.id   AF-A0A2V8JBK9-F1
#
_cell.length_a   1.000
_cell.length_b   1.000
_cell.length_c   1.000
_cell.angle_alpha   90.00
_cell.angle_beta   90.00
_cell.angle_gamma   90.00
#
_symmetry.space_group_name_H-M   'P 1'
#
loop_
_entity.id
_entity.type
_entity.pdbx_description
1 polymer ?
#
loop_
_entity_poly.entity_id
_entity_poly.type
_entity_poly.pdbx_seq_one_letter_code
_entity_poly.pdbx_strand_id
1 'polypeptide(L)'
;YCTNLDLHTCEDLLSVERYRLFISCGHDEYWSGEMRDHLERFSVAGGNVMFLSGNTCYRGVEIGDRKLSKIGNDGFWERQNPSRNPAETTGVNWSAGQWSKRIPRRGYRVERPSHWIFDGTGLQRYDVFGEKEGIIGYEADAAEYVRDPEGYPQTTGTNGTPPEFTILATADLSKWRDRAGMATMGIFQRGPGIVMAAGTTGWGQGLKRSRGYVHRITKNLVDRLR
;
A
#
# COMPACT_ATOMS: atom_id res chain seq x y z
N TYR A 1 9.59 -17.17 -0.69
CA TYR A 1 8.22 -16.70 -0.92
C TYR A 1 7.31 -17.47 0.03
N CYS A 2 6.16 -16.92 0.37
CA CYS A 2 5.11 -17.61 1.12
C CYS A 2 3.76 -17.31 0.47
N THR A 3 2.77 -18.15 0.74
CA THR A 3 1.38 -17.96 0.35
C THR A 3 0.59 -17.27 1.47
N ASN A 4 -0.60 -16.76 1.15
CA ASN A 4 -1.52 -16.24 2.18
C ASN A 4 -1.94 -17.33 3.17
N LEU A 5 -1.94 -18.61 2.76
CA LEU A 5 -2.23 -19.74 3.65
C LEU A 5 -1.05 -19.99 4.62
N ASP A 6 0.19 -19.87 4.16
CA ASP A 6 1.36 -19.95 5.05
C ASP A 6 1.30 -18.80 6.08
N LEU A 7 0.99 -17.58 5.63
CA LEU A 7 0.84 -16.42 6.51
C LEU A 7 -0.33 -16.59 7.50
N HIS A 8 -1.41 -17.28 7.13
CA HIS A 8 -2.53 -17.58 8.02
C HIS A 8 -2.18 -18.66 9.06
N THR A 9 -1.53 -19.75 8.63
CA THR A 9 -1.37 -20.98 9.44
C THR A 9 -0.08 -21.02 10.25
N CYS A 10 0.98 -20.35 9.81
CA CYS A 10 2.30 -20.39 10.45
C CYS A 10 2.55 -19.12 11.26
N GLU A 11 2.22 -19.17 12.56
CA GLU A 11 2.38 -18.04 13.48
C GLU A 11 3.80 -17.44 13.49
N ASP A 12 4.82 -18.29 13.46
CA ASP A 12 6.23 -17.88 13.53
C ASP A 12 6.88 -17.66 12.16
N LEU A 13 6.09 -17.66 11.07
CA LEU A 13 6.64 -17.45 9.73
C LEU A 13 7.35 -16.10 9.61
N LEU A 14 6.71 -15.04 10.11
CA LEU A 14 7.25 -13.69 10.10
C LEU A 14 7.94 -13.36 11.44
N SER A 15 9.22 -13.73 11.54
CA SER A 15 10.08 -13.34 12.66
C SER A 15 11.20 -12.41 12.19
N VAL A 16 11.50 -11.38 13.00
CA VAL A 16 12.60 -10.43 12.76
C VAL A 16 13.99 -11.08 12.82
N GLU A 17 14.09 -12.27 13.41
CA GLU A 17 15.32 -13.08 13.37
C GLU A 17 15.56 -13.71 11.99
N ARG A 18 14.50 -13.88 11.19
CA ARG A 18 14.54 -14.56 9.87
C ARG A 18 14.41 -13.59 8.71
N TYR A 19 13.57 -12.58 8.86
CA TYR A 19 13.21 -11.63 7.80
C TYR A 19 13.29 -10.21 8.32
N ARG A 20 13.78 -9.31 7.47
CA ARG A 20 13.76 -7.86 7.73
C ARG A 20 12.69 -7.12 6.95
N LEU A 21 12.22 -7.71 5.84
CA LEU A 21 11.24 -7.10 4.94
C LEU A 21 10.24 -8.14 4.44
N PHE A 22 8.95 -7.89 4.68
CA PHE A 22 7.83 -8.54 4.00
C PHE A 22 7.39 -7.70 2.81
N ILE A 23 7.12 -8.35 1.67
CA ILE A 23 6.66 -7.69 0.44
C ILE A 23 5.36 -8.35 -0.01
N SER A 24 4.28 -7.57 -0.06
CA SER A 24 3.04 -7.94 -0.76
C SER A 24 3.01 -7.20 -2.10
N CYS A 25 2.64 -7.87 -3.18
CA CYS A 25 2.70 -7.32 -4.54
C CYS A 25 1.52 -7.78 -5.39
N GLY A 26 1.00 -6.88 -6.23
CA GLY A 26 -0.09 -7.19 -7.16
C GLY A 26 -1.45 -6.77 -6.61
N HIS A 27 -2.36 -7.72 -6.40
CA HIS A 27 -3.71 -7.46 -5.88
C HIS A 27 -4.01 -8.41 -4.71
N ASP A 28 -3.72 -7.93 -3.50
CA ASP A 28 -3.79 -8.72 -2.27
C ASP A 28 -5.00 -8.30 -1.42
N GLU A 29 -6.21 -8.53 -1.94
CA GLU A 29 -7.47 -8.01 -1.41
C GLU A 29 -8.01 -8.76 -0.18
N TYR A 30 -7.83 -10.08 -0.13
CA TYR A 30 -8.51 -10.96 0.84
C TYR A 30 -7.56 -11.44 1.94
N TRP A 31 -7.84 -11.02 3.17
CA TRP A 31 -6.99 -11.25 4.33
C TRP A 31 -7.77 -11.89 5.48
N SER A 32 -7.16 -12.85 6.17
CA SER A 32 -7.69 -13.37 7.44
C SER A 32 -7.20 -12.53 8.61
N GLY A 33 -7.87 -12.68 9.77
CA GLY A 33 -7.47 -11.99 10.99
C GLY A 33 -6.06 -12.39 11.41
N GLU A 34 -5.75 -13.68 11.31
CA GLU A 34 -4.46 -14.28 11.65
C GLU A 34 -3.35 -13.74 10.75
N MET A 35 -3.57 -13.67 9.43
CA MET A 35 -2.58 -13.11 8.50
C MET A 35 -2.22 -11.68 8.87
N ARG A 36 -3.25 -10.88 9.17
CA ARG A 36 -3.07 -9.49 9.58
C ARG A 36 -2.29 -9.43 10.88
N ASP A 37 -2.75 -10.13 11.93
CA ASP A 37 -2.10 -10.17 13.25
C ASP A 37 -0.64 -10.58 13.17
N HIS A 38 -0.30 -11.59 12.37
CA HIS A 38 1.07 -12.02 12.16
C HIS A 38 1.94 -10.91 11.55
N LEU A 39 1.44 -10.23 10.52
CA LEU A 39 2.16 -9.12 9.89
C LEU A 39 2.30 -7.91 10.82
N GLU A 40 1.23 -7.57 11.56
CA GLU A 40 1.27 -6.40 12.45
C GLU A 40 2.25 -6.63 13.60
N ARG A 41 2.26 -7.83 14.19
CA ARG A 41 3.25 -8.21 15.22
C ARG A 41 4.67 -8.20 14.68
N PHE A 42 4.89 -8.73 13.47
CA PHE A 42 6.19 -8.66 12.80
C PHE A 42 6.67 -7.20 12.67
N SER A 43 5.78 -6.29 12.26
CA SER A 43 6.14 -4.90 12.08
C SER A 43 6.40 -4.17 13.41
N VAL A 44 5.56 -4.39 14.42
CA VAL A 44 5.78 -3.90 15.79
C VAL A 44 7.10 -4.40 16.38
N ALA A 45 7.57 -5.60 16.00
CA ALA A 45 8.85 -6.15 16.45
C ALA A 45 10.08 -5.57 15.69
N GLY A 46 9.87 -4.72 14.68
CA GLY A 46 10.94 -4.13 13.88
C GLY A 46 11.03 -4.64 12.44
N GLY A 47 10.12 -5.52 12.03
CA GLY A 47 10.00 -5.96 10.66
C GLY A 47 9.48 -4.85 9.74
N ASN A 48 10.07 -4.72 8.56
CA ASN A 48 9.60 -3.77 7.55
C ASN A 48 8.56 -4.41 6.64
N VAL A 49 7.62 -3.62 6.14
CA VAL A 49 6.52 -4.05 5.28
C VAL A 49 6.47 -3.15 4.06
N MET A 50 6.39 -3.76 2.88
CA MET A 50 6.24 -3.04 1.62
C MET A 50 5.03 -3.59 0.85
N PHE A 51 3.96 -2.80 0.79
CA PHE A 51 2.78 -3.09 -0.01
C PHE A 51 2.92 -2.48 -1.40
N LEU A 52 3.38 -3.29 -2.37
CA LEU A 52 3.39 -2.99 -3.80
C LEU A 52 2.06 -3.42 -4.46
N SER A 53 0.96 -3.10 -3.78
CA SER A 53 -0.41 -3.54 -4.08
C SER A 53 -1.40 -2.36 -3.94
N GLY A 54 -2.61 -2.56 -4.46
CA GLY A 54 -3.78 -1.70 -4.29
C GLY A 54 -4.99 -2.55 -3.92
N ASN A 55 -6.04 -1.93 -3.40
CA ASN A 55 -7.19 -2.58 -2.76
C ASN A 55 -6.73 -3.62 -1.71
N THR A 56 -5.66 -3.28 -0.99
CA THR A 56 -4.91 -4.23 -0.17
C THR A 56 -5.61 -4.46 1.17
N CYS A 57 -5.74 -5.72 1.59
CA CYS A 57 -6.39 -6.09 2.85
C CYS A 57 -7.83 -5.56 2.98
N TYR A 58 -8.51 -5.24 1.86
CA TYR A 58 -9.83 -4.62 1.90
C TYR A 58 -10.93 -5.58 2.37
N ARG A 59 -10.80 -6.87 2.05
CA ARG A 59 -11.79 -7.90 2.38
C ARG A 59 -11.30 -8.81 3.49
N GLY A 60 -12.05 -8.85 4.58
CA GLY A 60 -11.84 -9.83 5.63
C GLY A 60 -12.44 -11.17 5.28
N VAL A 61 -11.67 -12.23 5.54
CA VAL A 61 -12.06 -13.62 5.31
C VAL A 61 -11.76 -14.51 6.50
N GLU A 62 -12.55 -15.58 6.62
CA GLU A 62 -12.26 -16.73 7.47
C GLU A 62 -11.80 -17.88 6.56
N ILE A 63 -10.71 -18.51 6.94
CA ILE A 63 -10.16 -19.67 6.23
C ILE A 63 -10.49 -20.91 7.05
N GLY A 64 -11.44 -21.71 6.56
CA GLY A 64 -11.73 -23.05 7.08
C GLY A 64 -11.04 -24.14 6.27
N ASP A 65 -11.13 -25.37 6.74
CA ASP A 65 -10.45 -26.55 6.17
C ASP A 65 -10.61 -26.71 4.64
N ARG A 66 -11.80 -26.42 4.10
CA ARG A 66 -12.12 -26.54 2.67
C ARG A 66 -12.88 -25.36 2.07
N LYS A 67 -12.98 -24.26 2.81
CA LYS A 67 -13.80 -23.10 2.43
C LYS A 67 -13.16 -21.81 2.89
N LEU A 68 -13.18 -20.82 2.02
CA LEU A 68 -12.96 -19.43 2.35
C LEU A 68 -14.31 -18.71 2.39
N SER A 69 -14.61 -18.04 3.50
CA SER A 69 -15.82 -17.22 3.67
C SER A 69 -15.42 -15.79 3.99
N LYS A 70 -16.29 -14.83 3.65
CA LYS A 70 -16.15 -13.46 4.11
C LYS A 70 -16.44 -13.40 5.61
N ILE A 71 -15.77 -12.53 6.35
CA ILE A 71 -16.20 -12.19 7.71
C ILE A 71 -17.55 -11.47 7.65
N GLY A 72 -18.43 -11.77 8.60
CA GLY A 72 -19.80 -11.28 8.58
C GLY A 72 -20.53 -11.58 7.26
N ASN A 73 -21.40 -10.66 6.82
CA ASN A 73 -22.21 -10.86 5.61
C ASN A 73 -21.53 -10.37 4.32
N ASP A 74 -20.54 -9.49 4.43
CA ASP A 74 -20.03 -8.70 3.30
C ASP A 74 -18.50 -8.56 3.25
N GLY A 75 -17.79 -9.03 4.29
CA GLY A 75 -16.33 -9.03 4.35
C GLY A 75 -15.72 -7.67 4.62
N PHE A 76 -16.47 -6.68 5.12
CA PHE A 76 -15.90 -5.39 5.52
C PHE A 76 -15.41 -5.43 6.96
N TRP A 77 -14.13 -5.18 7.16
CA TRP A 77 -13.48 -5.23 8.47
C TRP A 77 -14.11 -4.29 9.48
N GLU A 78 -14.26 -3.02 9.11
CA GLU A 78 -14.72 -1.95 9.98
C GLU A 78 -16.17 -2.12 10.46
N ARG A 79 -16.97 -2.92 9.73
CA ARG A 79 -18.34 -3.28 10.14
C ARG A 79 -18.36 -4.37 11.19
N GLN A 80 -17.34 -5.23 11.23
CA GLN A 80 -17.19 -6.27 12.25
C GLN A 80 -16.42 -5.73 13.47
N ASN A 81 -15.39 -4.93 13.22
CA ASN A 81 -14.58 -4.27 14.24
C ASN A 81 -14.03 -2.95 13.67
N PRO A 82 -14.50 -1.78 14.15
CA PRO A 82 -14.02 -0.48 13.68
C PRO A 82 -12.51 -0.29 13.81
N SER A 83 -11.85 -0.95 14.77
CA SER A 83 -10.38 -0.96 14.99
C SER A 83 -9.65 -1.99 14.10
N ARG A 84 -10.27 -2.39 12.99
CA ARG A 84 -9.67 -3.23 11.96
C ARG A 84 -9.81 -2.55 10.60
N ASN A 85 -9.81 -1.21 10.52
CA ASN A 85 -9.82 -0.57 9.21
C ASN A 85 -8.53 -0.94 8.42
N PRO A 86 -8.58 -1.29 7.12
CA PRO A 86 -7.39 -1.69 6.36
C PRO A 86 -6.23 -0.68 6.44
N ALA A 87 -6.53 0.62 6.46
CA ALA A 87 -5.51 1.67 6.57
C ALA A 87 -4.74 1.63 7.90
N GLU A 88 -5.28 1.03 8.97
CA GLU A 88 -4.50 0.82 10.20
C GLU A 88 -3.32 -0.11 9.93
N THR A 89 -3.47 -1.05 8.98
CA THR A 89 -2.42 -1.98 8.55
C THR A 89 -1.54 -1.40 7.46
N THR A 90 -2.13 -0.80 6.43
CA THR A 90 -1.44 -0.43 5.18
C THR A 90 -1.10 1.06 5.08
N GLY A 91 -1.73 1.91 5.90
CA GLY A 91 -1.66 3.36 5.82
C GLY A 91 -2.64 3.99 4.80
N VAL A 92 -3.34 3.21 3.99
CA VAL A 92 -4.22 3.71 2.91
C VAL A 92 -5.44 2.80 2.70
N ASN A 93 -6.55 3.38 2.25
CA ASN A 93 -7.79 2.63 1.96
C ASN A 93 -8.10 2.61 0.47
N TRP A 94 -8.85 1.61 0.02
CA TRP A 94 -9.33 1.55 -1.36
C TRP A 94 -10.12 2.80 -1.74
N SER A 95 -9.61 3.53 -2.72
CA SER A 95 -10.09 4.87 -3.08
C SER A 95 -10.67 4.90 -4.49
N ALA A 96 -10.00 4.28 -5.47
CA ALA A 96 -10.33 4.40 -6.88
C ALA A 96 -10.26 3.06 -7.64
N GLY A 97 -11.00 2.99 -8.75
CA GLY A 97 -11.20 1.79 -9.54
C GLY A 97 -11.57 2.02 -11.01
N GLN A 98 -11.00 1.24 -11.93
CA GLN A 98 -11.25 1.29 -13.37
C GLN A 98 -11.07 -0.10 -14.03
N TRP A 99 -12.17 -0.81 -14.24
CA TRP A 99 -12.21 -2.18 -14.80
C TRP A 99 -13.17 -2.34 -15.98
N SER A 100 -14.17 -1.46 -16.14
CA SER A 100 -15.17 -1.59 -17.22
C SER A 100 -14.71 -1.04 -18.56
N LYS A 101 -13.60 -0.31 -18.59
CA LYS A 101 -13.00 0.34 -19.76
C LYS A 101 -11.47 0.33 -19.64
N ARG A 102 -10.79 0.70 -20.73
CA ARG A 102 -9.34 0.92 -20.75
C ARG A 102 -8.93 1.90 -19.64
N ILE A 103 -7.97 1.49 -18.82
CA ILE A 103 -7.42 2.29 -17.73
C ILE A 103 -6.72 3.53 -18.32
N PRO A 104 -7.14 4.77 -17.98
CA PRO A 104 -6.41 5.97 -18.36
C PRO A 104 -5.02 5.96 -17.75
N ARG A 105 -3.98 6.22 -18.55
CA ARG A 105 -2.62 6.33 -18.01
C ARG A 105 -2.54 7.49 -17.02
N ARG A 106 -2.03 7.19 -15.83
CA ARG A 106 -1.75 8.11 -14.73
C ARG A 106 -0.44 7.70 -14.07
N GLY A 107 0.26 8.69 -13.52
CA GLY A 107 1.46 8.48 -12.72
C GLY A 107 1.34 9.20 -11.38
N TYR A 108 2.27 8.89 -10.48
CA TYR A 108 2.38 9.57 -9.19
C TYR A 108 3.07 10.91 -9.38
N ARG A 109 2.43 11.97 -8.91
CA ARG A 109 2.99 13.30 -8.74
C ARG A 109 3.77 13.36 -7.43
N VAL A 110 5.06 13.69 -7.49
CA VAL A 110 5.94 13.77 -6.31
C VAL A 110 5.54 14.94 -5.41
N GLU A 111 5.36 14.67 -4.12
CA GLU A 111 5.01 15.68 -3.12
C GLU A 111 6.22 16.03 -2.24
N ARG A 112 7.09 15.05 -1.92
CA ARG A 112 8.26 15.22 -1.03
C ARG A 112 9.55 14.68 -1.67
N PRO A 113 10.15 15.40 -2.64
CA PRO A 113 11.29 14.90 -3.41
C PRO A 113 12.58 14.69 -2.60
N SER A 114 12.73 15.36 -1.45
CA SER A 114 13.88 15.23 -0.55
C SER A 114 13.86 13.95 0.31
N HIS A 115 12.76 13.18 0.27
CA HIS A 115 12.69 11.92 1.00
C HIS A 115 13.61 10.88 0.34
N TRP A 116 14.37 10.14 1.16
CA TRP A 116 15.41 9.18 0.72
C TRP A 116 14.93 8.14 -0.31
N ILE A 117 13.64 7.86 -0.34
CA ILE A 117 13.03 6.96 -1.33
C ILE A 117 13.28 7.44 -2.77
N PHE A 118 13.44 8.75 -2.98
CA PHE A 118 13.67 9.39 -4.27
C PHE A 118 15.16 9.64 -4.55
N ASP A 119 16.09 9.20 -3.69
CA ASP A 119 17.52 9.40 -3.89
C ASP A 119 17.98 8.84 -5.24
N GLY A 120 18.76 9.63 -5.96
CA GLY A 120 19.27 9.26 -7.30
C GLY A 120 18.21 9.16 -8.39
N THR A 121 16.98 9.62 -8.16
CA THR A 121 15.96 9.76 -9.22
C THR A 121 16.06 11.10 -9.95
N GLY A 122 16.50 12.16 -9.25
CA GLY A 122 16.49 13.53 -9.76
C GLY A 122 15.09 14.17 -9.82
N LEU A 123 14.05 13.45 -9.40
CA LEU A 123 12.67 13.95 -9.40
C LEU A 123 12.53 15.17 -8.49
N GLN A 124 11.85 16.19 -9.01
CA GLN A 124 11.50 17.41 -8.29
C GLN A 124 10.05 17.34 -7.81
N ARG A 125 9.68 18.28 -6.94
CA ARG A 125 8.30 18.41 -6.49
C ARG A 125 7.42 18.67 -7.72
N TYR A 126 6.31 17.93 -7.79
CA TYR A 126 5.35 17.93 -8.89
C TYR A 126 5.76 17.23 -10.18
N ASP A 127 6.95 16.66 -10.27
CA ASP A 127 7.25 15.72 -11.35
C ASP A 127 6.32 14.51 -11.26
N VAL A 128 5.99 13.94 -12.42
CA VAL A 128 5.13 12.75 -12.54
C VAL A 128 5.98 11.56 -12.98
N PHE A 129 5.88 10.45 -12.24
CA PHE A 129 6.57 9.21 -12.60
C PHE A 129 5.60 8.04 -12.77
N GLY A 130 5.99 7.07 -13.60
CA GLY A 130 5.26 5.81 -13.79
C GLY A 130 4.05 5.85 -14.71
N GLU A 131 3.68 7.00 -15.25
CA GLU A 131 2.54 7.14 -16.17
C GLU A 131 2.74 6.33 -17.47
N LYS A 132 3.94 6.40 -18.04
CA LYS A 132 4.28 5.67 -19.27
C LYS A 132 4.32 4.17 -19.02
N GLU A 133 4.72 3.74 -17.84
CA GLU A 133 4.74 2.35 -17.43
C GLU A 133 3.32 1.84 -17.08
N GLY A 134 2.40 2.74 -16.74
CA GLY A 134 1.06 2.37 -16.29
C GLY A 134 1.08 1.78 -14.88
N ILE A 135 1.85 2.39 -13.97
CA ILE A 135 2.00 1.86 -12.61
C ILE A 135 0.75 2.03 -11.76
N ILE A 136 -0.12 2.98 -12.10
CA ILE A 136 -1.45 3.05 -11.51
C ILE A 136 -2.31 2.01 -12.23
N GLY A 137 -2.49 0.86 -11.60
CA GLY A 137 -3.27 -0.29 -12.08
C GLY A 137 -4.78 -0.04 -12.11
N TYR A 138 -5.61 -1.10 -12.14
CA TYR A 138 -7.06 -0.92 -12.18
C TYR A 138 -7.65 -0.50 -10.83
N GLU A 139 -6.91 -0.63 -9.73
CA GLU A 139 -7.32 -0.24 -8.39
C GLU A 139 -6.18 0.51 -7.67
N ALA A 140 -6.59 1.49 -6.86
CA ALA A 140 -5.68 2.34 -6.12
C ALA A 140 -6.22 2.67 -4.72
N ASP A 141 -5.28 2.82 -3.80
CA ASP A 141 -5.53 3.14 -2.40
C ASP A 141 -5.05 4.56 -2.11
N ALA A 142 -5.74 5.26 -1.21
CA ALA A 142 -5.37 6.60 -0.78
C ALA A 142 -5.61 6.83 0.71
N ALA A 143 -4.81 7.73 1.26
CA ALA A 143 -5.09 8.40 2.52
C ALA A 143 -5.91 9.66 2.23
N GLU A 144 -6.88 9.97 3.09
CA GLU A 144 -7.49 11.28 3.12
C GLU A 144 -6.47 12.31 3.66
N TYR A 145 -6.42 13.48 3.03
CA TYR A 145 -5.44 14.50 3.38
C TYR A 145 -5.97 15.91 3.13
N VAL A 146 -5.41 16.85 3.89
CA VAL A 146 -5.49 18.29 3.63
C VAL A 146 -4.10 18.80 3.22
N ARG A 147 -4.00 20.03 2.72
CA ARG A 147 -2.71 20.66 2.46
C ARG A 147 -2.36 21.63 3.56
N ASP A 148 -1.12 21.58 4.03
CA ASP A 148 -0.57 22.61 4.92
C ASP A 148 -0.33 23.93 4.15
N PRO A 149 0.00 25.04 4.83
CA PRO A 149 0.27 26.33 4.18
C PRO A 149 1.39 26.28 3.13
N GLU A 150 2.36 25.37 3.28
CA GLU A 150 3.45 25.12 2.32
C GLU A 150 3.03 24.21 1.15
N GLY A 151 1.76 23.77 1.16
CA GLY A 151 1.10 22.98 0.14
C GLY A 151 1.42 21.49 0.17
N TYR A 152 2.07 20.95 1.22
CA TYR A 152 2.31 19.52 1.34
C TYR A 152 1.05 18.80 1.83
N PRO A 153 0.76 17.60 1.31
CA PRO A 153 -0.33 16.78 1.82
C PRO A 153 0.01 16.28 3.23
N GLN A 154 -0.93 16.49 4.14
CA GLN A 154 -0.93 16.03 5.52
C GLN A 154 -2.16 15.17 5.72
N THR A 155 -1.97 13.93 6.18
CA THR A 155 -3.12 13.07 6.44
C THR A 155 -4.02 13.69 7.51
N THR A 156 -5.33 13.52 7.34
CA THR A 156 -6.33 13.91 8.34
C THR A 156 -6.37 12.94 9.52
N GLY A 157 -5.73 11.77 9.43
CA GLY A 157 -5.83 10.68 10.41
C GLY A 157 -7.20 9.99 10.43
N THR A 158 -8.09 10.34 9.49
CA THR A 158 -9.44 9.77 9.40
C THR A 158 -9.40 8.39 8.74
N ASN A 159 -10.46 7.62 8.97
CA ASN A 159 -10.63 6.30 8.37
C ASN A 159 -9.45 5.35 8.61
N GLY A 160 -8.86 5.39 9.80
CA GLY A 160 -7.78 4.47 10.21
C GLY A 160 -6.39 4.76 9.63
N THR A 161 -6.22 5.81 8.82
CA THR A 161 -4.88 6.21 8.37
C THR A 161 -4.06 6.69 9.57
N PRO A 162 -2.85 6.16 9.83
CA PRO A 162 -2.01 6.61 10.93
C PRO A 162 -1.68 8.11 10.79
N PRO A 163 -1.80 8.93 11.85
CA PRO A 163 -1.50 10.37 11.79
C PRO A 163 -0.08 10.70 11.31
N GLU A 164 0.88 9.80 11.57
CA GLU A 164 2.27 9.89 11.16
C GLU A 164 2.53 9.43 9.71
N PHE A 165 1.48 9.03 8.98
CA PHE A 165 1.59 8.63 7.58
C PHE A 165 2.06 9.77 6.70
N THR A 166 3.30 9.64 6.24
CA THR A 166 3.94 10.61 5.37
C THR A 166 3.57 10.33 3.93
N ILE A 167 2.79 11.23 3.35
CA ILE A 167 2.43 11.19 1.93
C ILE A 167 3.61 11.66 1.08
N LEU A 168 4.08 10.79 0.19
CA LEU A 168 5.27 10.99 -0.63
C LEU A 168 4.94 11.34 -2.08
N ALA A 169 3.86 10.77 -2.61
CA ALA A 169 3.35 11.09 -3.93
C ALA A 169 1.84 10.82 -4.04
N THR A 170 1.15 11.54 -4.92
CA THR A 170 -0.31 11.44 -5.13
C THR A 170 -0.66 11.30 -6.60
N ALA A 171 -1.81 10.71 -6.93
CA ALA A 171 -2.35 10.73 -8.29
C ALA A 171 -3.84 11.08 -8.27
N ASP A 172 -4.25 12.01 -9.14
CA ASP A 172 -5.65 12.37 -9.33
C ASP A 172 -6.34 11.38 -10.27
N LEU A 173 -7.27 10.62 -9.69
CA LEU A 173 -8.09 9.61 -10.37
C LEU A 173 -9.58 10.01 -10.36
N SER A 174 -9.90 11.28 -10.11
CA SER A 174 -11.28 11.81 -10.05
C SER A 174 -12.07 11.63 -11.34
N LYS A 175 -11.38 11.40 -12.45
CA LYS A 175 -11.97 11.17 -13.79
C LYS A 175 -12.14 9.70 -14.15
N TRP A 176 -11.85 8.78 -13.22
CA TRP A 176 -12.10 7.35 -13.45
C TRP A 176 -13.60 7.04 -13.40
N ARG A 177 -14.02 6.10 -14.25
CA ARG A 177 -15.43 5.81 -14.53
C ARG A 177 -16.07 4.96 -13.44
N ASP A 178 -15.41 3.87 -13.04
CA ASP A 178 -16.05 2.86 -12.20
C ASP A 178 -16.04 3.28 -10.73
N ARG A 179 -14.91 3.86 -10.29
CA ARG A 179 -14.80 4.54 -9.00
C ARG A 179 -13.77 5.66 -9.09
N ALA A 180 -14.25 6.90 -9.08
CA ALA A 180 -13.41 8.08 -8.97
C ALA A 180 -12.79 8.18 -7.56
N GLY A 181 -11.57 8.69 -7.48
CA GLY A 181 -10.87 8.85 -6.21
C GLY A 181 -9.45 9.37 -6.39
N MET A 182 -8.54 8.95 -5.50
CA MET A 182 -7.13 9.32 -5.53
C MET A 182 -6.27 8.06 -5.43
N ALA A 183 -4.97 8.21 -5.68
CA ALA A 183 -3.97 7.26 -5.22
C ALA A 183 -2.93 7.98 -4.35
N THR A 184 -2.46 7.31 -3.30
CA THR A 184 -1.42 7.86 -2.42
C THR A 184 -0.31 6.82 -2.22
N MET A 185 0.92 7.22 -2.52
CA MET A 185 2.13 6.51 -2.11
C MET A 185 2.68 7.18 -0.86
N GLY A 186 2.96 6.40 0.18
CA GLY A 186 3.44 6.93 1.44
C GLY A 186 4.03 5.88 2.37
N ILE A 187 4.44 6.34 3.54
CA ILE A 187 5.18 5.53 4.51
C ILE A 187 4.85 5.98 5.94
N PHE A 188 4.84 5.05 6.88
CA PHE A 188 4.73 5.32 8.30
C PHE A 188 5.57 4.33 9.10
N GLN A 189 5.72 4.60 10.39
CA GLN A 189 6.44 3.76 11.31
C GLN A 189 5.45 3.00 12.21
N ARG A 190 5.65 1.71 12.42
CA ARG A 190 4.91 0.89 13.38
C ARG A 190 5.91 0.22 14.33
N GLY A 191 5.96 0.66 15.58
CA GLY A 191 7.04 0.26 16.48
C GLY A 191 8.41 0.66 15.89
N PRO A 192 9.41 -0.22 15.85
CA PRO A 192 10.66 0.02 15.12
C PRO A 192 10.57 -0.26 13.61
N GLY A 193 9.50 -0.90 13.14
CA GLY A 193 9.32 -1.28 11.74
C GLY A 193 8.79 -0.15 10.87
N ILE A 194 9.09 -0.21 9.58
CA ILE A 194 8.60 0.75 8.58
C ILE A 194 7.58 0.07 7.67
N VAL A 195 6.44 0.72 7.46
CA VAL A 195 5.39 0.26 6.54
C VAL A 195 5.28 1.25 5.38
N MET A 196 5.52 0.77 4.17
CA MET A 196 5.38 1.54 2.93
C MET A 196 4.21 1.00 2.09
N ALA A 197 3.39 1.91 1.57
CA ALA A 197 2.35 1.59 0.61
C ALA A 197 2.63 2.29 -0.72
N ALA A 198 2.67 1.50 -1.79
CA ALA A 198 2.61 2.00 -3.15
C ALA A 198 1.22 2.57 -3.45
N GLY A 199 0.16 1.91 -2.97
CA GLY A 199 -1.23 2.34 -3.15
C GLY A 199 -1.78 2.06 -4.55
N THR A 200 -1.33 0.99 -5.21
CA THR A 200 -1.79 0.62 -6.55
C THR A 200 -1.47 -0.83 -6.92
N THR A 201 -2.39 -1.48 -7.66
CA THR A 201 -2.19 -2.84 -8.19
C THR A 201 -1.16 -2.93 -9.33
N GLY A 202 -0.74 -1.80 -9.89
CA GLY A 202 0.09 -1.73 -11.10
C GLY A 202 1.59 -1.54 -10.86
N TRP A 203 2.07 -1.48 -9.61
CA TRP A 203 3.45 -1.08 -9.31
C TRP A 203 4.50 -1.89 -10.10
N GLY A 204 4.31 -3.20 -10.20
CA GLY A 204 5.19 -4.12 -10.92
C GLY A 204 5.39 -3.78 -12.41
N GLN A 205 4.47 -3.04 -13.05
CA GLN A 205 4.66 -2.59 -14.43
C GLN A 205 5.90 -1.70 -14.58
N GLY A 206 6.21 -0.89 -13.56
CA GLY A 206 7.37 -0.02 -13.55
C GLY A 206 8.71 -0.74 -13.35
N LEU A 207 8.68 -2.01 -12.97
CA LEU A 207 9.88 -2.83 -12.75
C LEU A 207 10.34 -3.56 -14.02
N LYS A 208 9.51 -3.60 -15.07
CA LYS A 208 9.86 -4.22 -16.37
C LYS A 208 11.04 -3.54 -17.05
N ARG A 209 11.37 -2.30 -16.68
CA ARG A 209 12.52 -1.54 -17.20
C ARG A 209 13.50 -1.27 -16.06
N SER A 210 14.72 -1.79 -16.18
CA SER A 210 15.78 -1.72 -15.15
C SER A 210 16.36 -0.32 -14.90
N ARG A 211 15.86 0.73 -15.56
CA ARG A 211 16.38 2.11 -15.47
C ARG A 211 15.31 3.19 -15.29
N GLY A 212 14.07 2.81 -14.97
CA GLY A 212 12.99 3.78 -14.69
C GLY A 212 13.00 4.31 -13.26
N TYR A 213 12.26 5.41 -13.02
CA TYR A 213 12.08 5.97 -11.67
C TYR A 213 11.58 4.93 -10.67
N VAL A 214 10.59 4.11 -11.06
CA VAL A 214 9.99 3.06 -10.22
C VAL A 214 11.02 2.01 -9.81
N HIS A 215 11.91 1.62 -10.74
CA HIS A 215 13.01 0.72 -10.43
C HIS A 215 13.99 1.34 -9.41
N ARG A 216 14.38 2.61 -9.58
CA ARG A 216 15.24 3.31 -8.61
C ARG A 216 14.59 3.41 -7.23
N ILE A 217 13.33 3.85 -7.17
CA ILE A 217 12.55 3.97 -5.93
C ILE A 217 12.44 2.61 -5.22
N THR A 218 12.11 1.55 -5.97
CA THR A 218 12.03 0.18 -5.43
C THR A 218 13.38 -0.32 -4.94
N LYS A 219 14.47 0.01 -5.65
CA LYS A 219 15.83 -0.31 -5.20
C LYS A 219 16.14 0.38 -3.88
N ASN A 220 15.84 1.67 -3.75
CA ASN A 220 16.09 2.44 -2.51
C ASN A 220 15.32 1.84 -1.32
N LEU A 221 14.06 1.45 -1.52
CA LEU A 221 13.25 0.74 -0.51
C LEU A 221 13.91 -0.57 -0.09
N VAL A 222 14.20 -1.45 -1.06
CA VAL A 222 14.78 -2.77 -0.76
C VAL A 222 16.15 -2.65 -0.12
N ASP A 223 17.01 -1.74 -0.59
CA ASP A 223 18.35 -1.55 -0.01
C ASP A 223 18.28 -1.10 1.45
N ARG A 224 17.29 -0.27 1.81
CA ARG A 224 17.18 0.31 3.14
C ARG A 224 16.40 -0.56 4.14
N LEU A 225 15.42 -1.31 3.66
CA LEU A 225 14.49 -2.07 4.52
C LEU A 225 14.89 -3.54 4.74
N ARG A 226 15.89 -4.05 4.02
CA ARG A 226 16.30 -5.47 4.06
C ARG A 226 17.42 -5.80 5.05
#